data_AF-A0A8B3L9U0-F1
#
_entry.id   AF-A0A8B3L9U0-F1
#
_cell.length_a   1.000
_cell.length_b   1.000
_cell.length_c   1.000
_cell.angle_alpha   90.00
_cell.angle_beta   90.00
_cell.angle_gamma   90.00
#
_symmetry.space_group_name_H-M   'P 1'
#
loop_
_entity.id
_entity.type
_entity.pdbx_description
1 polymer ?
#
loop_
_entity_poly.entity_id
_entity_poly.type
_entity_poly.pdbx_seq_one_letter_code
_entity_poly.pdbx_strand_id
1 'polypeptide(L)' 'MTGSPLRKTAWRSHELQSHEAIRVVGSREHNLKNVSIDIPKKLITVFTGVSGSGKSSLVFDTIAAE' A
#
# COMPACT_ATOMS: atom_id res chain seq x y z
N MET A 1 -28.90 -22.68 15.00
CA MET A 1 -29.19 -21.41 14.30
C MET A 1 -28.38 -20.24 14.86
N THR A 2 -27.08 -20.43 15.10
CA THR A 2 -26.16 -19.30 15.32
C THR A 2 -24.91 -19.60 14.50
N GLY A 3 -24.93 -19.17 13.24
CA GLY A 3 -23.72 -19.20 12.42
C GLY A 3 -22.74 -18.20 13.02
N SER A 4 -21.69 -18.69 13.67
CA SER A 4 -20.56 -17.86 14.07
C SER A 4 -20.08 -17.07 12.85
N PRO A 5 -19.85 -15.75 12.96
CA PRO A 5 -19.37 -14.98 11.83
C PRO A 5 -18.07 -15.60 11.34
N LEU A 6 -17.97 -15.88 10.03
CA LEU A 6 -16.71 -16.24 9.39
C LEU A 6 -15.67 -15.23 9.84
N ARG A 7 -14.64 -15.69 10.56
CA ARG A 7 -13.47 -14.90 10.94
C ARG A 7 -12.88 -14.28 9.67
N LYS A 8 -13.34 -13.08 9.30
CA LYS A 8 -12.64 -12.11 8.44
C LYS A 8 -11.46 -11.51 9.23
N THR A 9 -10.79 -12.31 10.04
CA THR A 9 -9.80 -11.84 10.99
C THR A 9 -8.44 -12.13 10.38
N ALA A 10 -7.82 -11.04 9.92
CA ALA A 10 -6.41 -10.96 9.56
C ALA A 10 -5.99 -11.91 8.43
N TRP A 11 -6.00 -11.39 7.20
CA TRP A 11 -4.93 -11.70 6.26
C TRP A 11 -3.62 -11.57 7.05
N ARG A 12 -2.92 -12.70 7.22
CA ARG A 12 -1.68 -12.90 7.99
C ARG A 12 -0.79 -11.66 8.03
N SER A 13 -1.07 -10.73 8.95
CA SER A 13 -0.20 -9.57 9.17
C SER A 13 1.10 -10.00 9.85
N HIS A 14 1.07 -11.16 10.51
CA HIS A 14 2.18 -11.71 11.27
C HIS A 14 3.27 -12.37 10.42
N GLU A 15 2.99 -12.71 9.15
CA GLU A 15 3.99 -13.26 8.21
C GLU A 15 4.70 -12.15 7.40
N LEU A 16 4.15 -10.92 7.44
CA LEU A 16 4.74 -9.71 6.85
C LEU A 16 5.79 -9.05 7.75
N GLN A 17 5.90 -9.47 9.02
CA GLN A 17 6.65 -8.78 10.06
C GLN A 17 8.19 -8.93 10.00
N SER A 18 8.75 -9.40 8.89
CA SER A 18 10.21 -9.48 8.72
C SER A 18 10.69 -9.29 7.27
N HIS A 19 9.80 -8.88 6.37
CA HIS A 19 10.14 -8.76 4.95
C HIS A 19 10.45 -7.32 4.57
N GLU A 20 11.55 -7.18 3.83
CA GLU A 20 12.01 -5.98 3.14
C GLU A 20 10.83 -5.18 2.53
N ALA A 21 10.78 -3.87 2.75
CA ALA A 21 9.72 -2.99 2.26
C ALA A 21 10.32 -1.84 1.43
N ILE A 22 9.57 -1.35 0.44
CA ILE A 22 9.85 -0.08 -0.25
C ILE A 22 9.20 1.00 0.60
N ARG A 23 9.99 1.98 1.03
CA ARG A 23 9.53 3.02 1.95
C ARG A 23 9.45 4.36 1.25
N VAL A 24 8.24 4.79 0.95
CA VAL A 24 7.97 6.13 0.44
C VAL A 24 7.79 7.08 1.62
N VAL A 25 8.56 8.16 1.69
CA VAL A 25 8.46 9.15 2.76
C VAL A 25 8.25 10.54 2.18
N GLY A 26 7.17 11.20 2.60
CA GLY A 26 6.91 12.60 2.29
C GLY A 26 6.78 12.91 0.80
N SER A 27 6.29 11.99 -0.03
CA SER A 27 6.13 12.21 -1.47
C SER A 27 5.15 13.35 -1.76
N ARG A 28 5.54 14.25 -2.66
CA ARG A 28 4.87 15.52 -2.99
C ARG A 28 4.70 15.75 -4.50
N GLU A 29 4.98 14.73 -5.31
CA GLU A 29 4.87 14.86 -6.76
C GLU A 29 3.41 15.06 -7.19
N HIS A 30 3.19 16.06 -8.04
CA HIS A 30 1.88 16.45 -8.57
C HIS A 30 0.79 16.63 -7.50
N ASN A 31 -0.12 15.65 -7.39
CA ASN A 31 -1.29 15.70 -6.50
C ASN A 31 -1.02 15.07 -5.12
N LEU A 32 0.19 14.59 -4.85
CA LEU A 32 0.53 13.95 -3.59
C LEU A 32 0.71 14.98 -2.47
N LYS A 33 -0.01 14.76 -1.37
CA LYS A 33 -0.02 15.68 -0.21
C LYS A 33 0.85 15.13 0.92
N ASN A 34 2.16 15.07 0.71
CA ASN A 34 3.12 14.57 1.71
C ASN A 34 2.83 13.13 2.15
N VAL A 35 2.69 12.23 1.18
CA VAL A 35 2.31 10.83 1.41
C VAL A 35 3.51 10.03 1.91
N SER A 36 3.32 9.27 2.99
CA SER A 36 4.30 8.30 3.48
C SER A 36 3.66 6.93 3.60
N ILE A 37 4.24 5.91 2.99
CA ILE A 37 3.70 4.55 2.94
C ILE A 37 4.82 3.51 2.83
N ASP A 38 4.64 2.39 3.53
CA ASP A 38 5.52 1.22 3.43
C ASP A 38 4.83 0.17 2.55
N ILE A 39 5.51 -0.26 1.49
CA ILE A 39 5.02 -1.24 0.51
C ILE A 39 5.82 -2.53 0.69
N PRO A 40 5.18 -3.65 1.05
CA PRO A 40 5.91 -4.90 1.28
C PRO A 40 6.48 -5.43 -0.04
N LYS A 41 7.78 -5.78 -0.07
CA LYS A 41 8.36 -6.48 -1.23
C LYS A 41 7.87 -7.92 -1.28
N LYS A 42 8.03 -8.55 -2.45
CA LYS A 42 7.66 -9.96 -2.71
C LYS A 42 6.16 -10.25 -2.59
N LEU A 43 5.33 -9.21 -2.60
CA LEU A 43 3.88 -9.30 -2.63
C LEU A 43 3.31 -8.44 -3.75
N ILE A 44 2.18 -8.87 -4.28
CA ILE A 44 1.43 -8.07 -5.24
C ILE A 44 0.66 -7.01 -4.46
N THR A 45 1.07 -5.76 -4.59
CA THR A 45 0.40 -4.60 -4.00
C THR A 45 -0.42 -3.88 -5.08
N VAL A 46 -1.70 -3.63 -4.80
CA VAL A 46 -2.61 -2.97 -5.74
C VAL A 46 -3.04 -1.61 -5.18
N PHE A 47 -2.80 -0.54 -5.94
CA PHE A 47 -3.27 0.81 -5.63
C PHE A 47 -4.58 1.11 -6.36
N THR A 48 -5.64 1.43 -5.62
CA THR A 48 -6.97 1.75 -6.17
C THR A 48 -7.46 3.11 -5.67
N GLY A 49 -8.45 3.70 -6.33
CA GLY A 49 -9.01 5.01 -5.98
C GLY A 49 -9.49 5.82 -7.18
N VAL A 50 -10.22 6.91 -6.92
CA VAL A 50 -10.85 7.78 -7.94
C VAL A 50 -9.83 8.42 -8.90
N SER A 51 -10.28 8.88 -10.06
CA SER A 51 -9.42 9.63 -11.00
C SER A 51 -8.82 10.88 -10.33
N GLY A 52 -7.58 11.22 -10.64
CA GLY A 52 -6.88 12.39 -10.07
C GLY A 52 -6.33 12.24 -8.65
N SER A 53 -6.56 11.12 -7.96
CA SER A 53 -6.08 10.86 -6.58
C SER A 53 -4.56 10.74 -6.40
N GLY A 54 -3.78 10.77 -7.48
CA GLY A 54 -2.31 10.69 -7.40
C GLY A 54 -1.73 9.27 -7.40
N LYS A 55 -2.52 8.22 -7.68
CA LYS A 55 -2.03 6.83 -7.76
C LYS A 55 -0.89 6.67 -8.78
N SER A 56 -1.07 7.22 -9.98
CA SER A 56 -0.04 7.20 -11.02
C SER A 56 1.20 7.96 -10.57
N SER A 57 1.02 9.11 -9.91
CA SER A 57 2.15 9.89 -9.38
C SER A 57 2.92 9.14 -8.30
N LEU A 58 2.22 8.42 -7.43
CA LEU A 58 2.85 7.58 -6.42
C LEU A 58 3.65 6.43 -7.05
N VAL A 59 3.10 5.78 -8.08
CA VAL A 59 3.75 4.62 -8.71
C VAL A 59 4.89 5.02 -9.64
N PHE A 60 4.66 5.94 -10.59
CA PHE A 60 5.62 6.26 -11.63
C PHE A 60 6.66 7.28 -11.19
N ASP A 61 6.24 8.32 -10.47
CA ASP A 61 7.14 9.43 -10.14
C ASP A 61 7.90 9.18 -8.82
N THR A 62 7.36 8.33 -7.93
CA THR A 62 7.99 8.03 -6.65
C THR A 62 8.57 6.62 -6.58
N ILE A 63 7.78 5.57 -6.84
CA ILE A 63 8.22 4.19 -6.60
C ILE A 63 9.09 3.64 -7.75
N ALA A 64 8.73 3.91 -9.01
CA ALA A 64 9.47 3.41 -10.17
C ALA A 64 10.75 4.20 -10.48
N ALA A 65 10.95 5.35 -9.83
CA ALA A 65 12.16 6.15 -9.95
C ALA A 65 13.31 5.61 -9.07
N GLU A 66 13.06 4.61 -8.21
CA GLU A 66 14.01 3.99 -7.28
C GLU A 66 14.47 2.60 -7.76
#